data_AF-A0A432RE33-F1
#
_entry.id   AF-A0A432RE33-F1
#
_cell.length_a   1.000
_cell.length_b   1.000
_cell.length_c   1.000
_cell.angle_alpha   90.00
_cell.angle_beta   90.00
_cell.angle_gamma   90.00
#
_symmetry.space_group_name_H-M   'P 1'
#
loop_
_entity.id
_entity.type
_entity.pdbx_description
1 polymer ?
#
loop_
_entity_poly.entity_id
_entity_poly.type
_entity_poly.pdbx_seq_one_letter_code
_entity_poly.pdbx_strand_id
1 'polypeptide(L)'
;KIAQKTNSPILPVHIGGRNSMMFYTSSWVYRPLSTVQLANEMFRQRNRRIPIQVGEPIPIQELAKLPLSNKEKNKLVKRHLYRIAKGRKPLLKTEKTISHPQNRQQLKLELKRAEHLGSTKDNKQIYLVDYEHESSLMQEIGRLREIAFRKVGEGTGEQKDLDKYDQYYRHLILWDEEELEIVGAYRIGEVYRYLKAGQDKGIYSSTLFNYSCDMEPYFEQGIELGRSFVQPKYWGKRSLDYLWYGIGAYLIKHPEVRYMFGPVSLSGHFPPLAKDMIVHFYRTYFADPEHLATSFTRYTIQPEHKDLLKSYFSGESYEEDFRSLKEQLGNIGAAVPTLFKQYSELCEDNGVRFLDFGVDASFGYCVDGLVLVDLDKVKDSKRKRYLTGNDVAHESL
;
A
#
# COMPACT_ATOMS: atom_id res chain seq x y z
N LYS A 1 13.28 -21.41 12.46
CA LYS A 1 13.41 -21.18 13.92
C LYS A 1 13.84 -19.76 14.26
N ILE A 2 15.08 -19.31 13.99
CA ILE A 2 15.49 -17.91 14.28
C ILE A 2 14.58 -16.92 13.57
N ALA A 3 14.47 -17.01 12.24
CA ALA A 3 13.59 -16.17 11.43
C ALA A 3 12.12 -16.14 11.91
N GLN A 4 11.59 -17.25 12.42
CA GLN A 4 10.23 -17.32 12.98
C GLN A 4 10.13 -16.57 14.30
N LYS A 5 11.12 -16.73 15.19
CA LYS A 5 11.13 -16.03 16.49
C LYS A 5 11.31 -14.53 16.35
N THR A 6 12.10 -14.09 15.37
CA THR A 6 12.41 -12.67 15.14
C THR A 6 11.51 -12.03 14.10
N ASN A 7 10.52 -12.78 13.56
CA ASN A 7 9.65 -12.36 12.47
C ASN A 7 10.42 -11.74 11.28
N SER A 8 11.61 -12.26 10.98
CA SER A 8 12.52 -11.71 9.98
C SER A 8 12.47 -12.51 8.68
N PRO A 9 12.58 -11.86 7.50
CA PRO A 9 12.64 -12.55 6.23
C PRO A 9 13.93 -13.38 6.10
N ILE A 10 13.90 -14.38 5.22
CA ILE A 10 15.05 -15.24 4.91
C ILE A 10 15.68 -14.77 3.60
N LEU A 11 16.93 -14.30 3.64
CA LEU A 11 17.69 -13.92 2.44
C LEU A 11 18.49 -15.12 1.91
N PRO A 12 18.17 -15.67 0.72
CA PRO A 12 18.93 -16.75 0.13
C PRO A 12 20.25 -16.24 -0.45
N VAL A 13 21.38 -16.69 0.11
CA VAL A 13 22.73 -16.38 -0.40
C VAL A 13 23.43 -17.69 -0.80
N HIS A 14 23.68 -17.85 -2.11
CA HIS A 14 24.42 -18.99 -2.63
C HIS A 14 25.88 -18.62 -2.83
N ILE A 15 26.77 -19.39 -2.22
CA ILE A 15 28.22 -19.24 -2.33
C ILE A 15 28.73 -20.40 -3.18
N GLY A 16 29.18 -20.12 -4.40
CA GLY A 16 29.59 -21.15 -5.38
C GLY A 16 30.99 -21.74 -5.15
N GLY A 17 31.54 -21.62 -3.94
CA GLY A 17 32.82 -22.23 -3.57
C GLY A 17 32.70 -23.74 -3.44
N ARG A 18 33.65 -24.47 -4.02
CA ARG A 18 33.81 -25.91 -3.84
C ARG A 18 35.27 -26.24 -3.57
N ASN A 19 35.50 -27.16 -2.64
CA ASN A 19 36.82 -27.75 -2.42
C ASN A 19 37.13 -28.76 -3.53
N SER A 20 38.38 -29.19 -3.63
CA SER A 20 38.75 -30.22 -4.61
C SER A 20 38.03 -31.55 -4.36
N MET A 21 37.87 -32.37 -5.42
CA MET A 21 37.30 -33.72 -5.26
C MET A 21 38.11 -34.56 -4.27
N MET A 22 39.44 -34.39 -4.21
CA MET A 22 40.30 -35.08 -3.25
C MET A 22 39.93 -34.78 -1.79
N PHE A 23 39.56 -33.53 -1.48
CA PHE A 23 39.13 -33.14 -0.13
C PHE A 23 37.85 -33.85 0.29
N TYR A 24 36.89 -33.98 -0.64
CA TYR A 24 35.63 -34.67 -0.35
C TYR A 24 35.82 -36.18 -0.21
N THR A 25 36.69 -36.79 -1.02
CA THR A 25 37.02 -38.21 -0.90
C THR A 25 37.80 -38.52 0.38
N SER A 26 38.74 -37.66 0.79
CA SER A 26 39.51 -37.85 2.02
C SER A 26 38.65 -37.70 3.28
N SER A 27 37.72 -36.74 3.28
CA SER A 27 36.76 -36.56 4.38
C SER A 27 35.80 -37.75 4.55
N TRP A 28 35.48 -38.44 3.46
CA TRP A 28 34.66 -39.66 3.48
C TRP A 28 35.43 -40.86 4.08
N VAL A 29 36.73 -40.96 3.80
CA VAL A 29 37.59 -42.05 4.31
C VAL A 29 37.98 -41.85 5.78
N TYR A 30 38.40 -40.63 6.17
CA TYR A 30 38.77 -40.32 7.56
C TYR A 30 38.80 -38.80 7.80
N ARG A 31 37.93 -38.29 8.68
CA ARG A 31 37.74 -36.85 8.89
C ARG A 31 39.03 -36.08 9.25
N PRO A 32 39.94 -36.56 10.13
CA PRO A 32 41.16 -35.83 10.45
C PRO A 32 42.12 -35.59 9.28
N LEU A 33 42.13 -36.44 8.24
CA LEU A 33 42.94 -36.21 7.03
C LEU A 33 42.45 -34.99 6.23
N SER A 34 41.14 -34.76 6.21
CA SER A 34 40.59 -33.56 5.57
C SER A 34 41.03 -32.28 6.27
N THR A 35 41.25 -32.32 7.59
CA THR A 35 41.76 -31.18 8.36
C THR A 35 43.19 -30.81 7.98
N VAL A 36 44.06 -31.80 7.74
CA VAL A 36 45.44 -31.57 7.27
C VAL A 36 45.44 -30.98 5.85
N GLN A 37 44.48 -31.37 5.01
CA GLN A 37 44.35 -30.88 3.64
C GLN A 37 43.71 -29.48 3.55
N LEU A 38 43.12 -28.94 4.62
CA LEU A 38 42.52 -27.60 4.61
C LEU A 38 43.54 -26.52 4.23
N ALA A 39 44.77 -26.58 4.76
CA ALA A 39 45.81 -25.62 4.42
C ALA A 39 46.11 -25.65 2.91
N ASN A 40 46.23 -26.84 2.33
CA ASN A 40 46.46 -27.02 0.89
C ASN A 40 45.27 -26.56 0.04
N GLU A 41 44.03 -26.79 0.48
CA GLU A 41 42.85 -26.25 -0.19
C GLU A 41 42.80 -24.72 -0.10
N MET A 42 43.15 -24.11 1.04
CA MET A 42 43.25 -22.65 1.18
C MET A 42 44.27 -22.06 0.20
N PHE A 43 45.46 -22.65 0.09
CA PHE A 43 46.47 -22.21 -0.88
C PHE A 43 46.05 -22.45 -2.34
N ARG A 44 45.32 -23.54 -2.63
CA ARG A 44 44.77 -23.82 -3.98
C ARG A 44 43.67 -22.84 -4.39
N GLN A 45 42.95 -22.28 -3.43
CA GLN A 45 41.93 -21.26 -3.68
C GLN A 45 42.50 -19.84 -3.69
N ARG A 46 43.83 -19.67 -3.50
CA ARG A 46 44.51 -18.38 -3.62
C ARG A 46 44.24 -17.79 -5.00
N ASN A 47 43.80 -16.53 -5.03
CA ASN A 47 43.41 -15.79 -6.24
C ASN A 47 42.21 -16.36 -7.04
N ARG A 48 41.43 -17.30 -6.48
CA ARG A 48 40.18 -17.73 -7.11
C ARG A 48 39.02 -16.80 -6.75
N ARG A 49 38.19 -16.49 -7.75
CA ARG A 49 36.94 -15.77 -7.55
C ARG A 49 35.85 -16.74 -7.11
N ILE A 50 35.25 -16.51 -5.95
CA ILE A 50 34.10 -17.26 -5.47
C ILE A 50 32.84 -16.51 -5.93
N PRO A 51 32.02 -17.07 -6.83
CA PRO A 51 30.79 -16.41 -7.21
C PRO A 51 29.81 -16.45 -6.04
N ILE A 52 29.31 -15.28 -5.64
CA ILE A 52 28.25 -15.12 -4.65
C ILE A 52 27.01 -14.64 -5.41
N GLN A 53 25.89 -15.35 -5.22
CA GLN A 53 24.61 -14.95 -5.75
C GLN A 53 23.65 -14.71 -4.60
N VAL A 54 23.21 -13.46 -4.47
CA VAL A 54 22.20 -13.03 -3.49
C VAL A 54 20.86 -13.02 -4.21
N GLY A 55 19.90 -13.79 -3.69
CA GLY A 55 18.53 -13.77 -4.18
C GLY A 55 17.68 -12.75 -3.42
N GLU A 56 16.38 -12.81 -3.65
CA GLU A 56 15.41 -11.92 -3.01
C GLU A 56 14.97 -12.46 -1.64
N PRO A 57 14.76 -11.59 -0.63
CA PRO A 57 14.17 -11.95 0.64
C PRO A 57 12.87 -12.76 0.51
N ILE A 58 12.73 -13.82 1.30
CA ILE A 58 11.52 -14.62 1.45
C ILE A 58 10.81 -14.18 2.73
N PRO A 59 9.60 -13.59 2.66
CA PRO A 59 8.82 -13.23 3.84
C PRO A 59 8.49 -14.46 4.69
N ILE A 60 8.60 -14.31 6.00
CA ILE A 60 8.38 -15.45 6.91
C ILE A 60 6.88 -15.82 7.00
N GLN A 61 6.00 -14.84 6.78
CA GLN A 61 4.55 -14.99 6.77
C GLN A 61 4.10 -15.91 5.62
N GLU A 62 4.70 -15.76 4.44
CA GLU A 62 4.43 -16.63 3.28
C GLU A 62 4.84 -18.08 3.56
N LEU A 63 5.97 -18.29 4.26
CA LEU A 63 6.37 -19.62 4.72
C LEU A 63 5.47 -20.15 5.85
N ALA A 64 4.93 -19.27 6.70
CA ALA A 64 4.04 -19.66 7.80
C ALA A 64 2.72 -20.22 7.28
N LYS A 65 2.14 -19.61 6.23
CA LYS A 65 0.88 -20.02 5.58
C LYS A 65 0.90 -21.45 5.01
N LEU A 66 2.09 -21.97 4.68
CA LEU A 66 2.21 -23.33 4.13
C LEU A 66 1.90 -24.39 5.21
N PRO A 67 0.97 -25.33 4.96
CA PRO A 67 0.61 -26.41 5.89
C PRO A 67 1.66 -27.54 5.87
N LEU A 68 2.91 -27.18 6.13
CA LEU A 68 4.09 -28.06 6.05
C LEU A 68 4.83 -28.10 7.39
N SER A 69 5.50 -29.21 7.68
CA SER A 69 6.39 -29.30 8.82
C SER A 69 7.61 -28.38 8.65
N ASN A 70 8.25 -27.99 9.76
CA ASN A 70 9.49 -27.19 9.71
C ASN A 70 10.61 -27.87 8.89
N LYS A 71 10.66 -29.21 8.87
CA LYS A 71 11.65 -29.99 8.11
C LYS A 71 11.40 -29.84 6.60
N GLU A 72 10.14 -29.88 6.18
CA GLU A 72 9.74 -29.70 4.78
C GLU A 72 9.94 -28.26 4.33
N LYS A 73 9.57 -27.28 5.17
CA LYS A 73 9.84 -25.85 4.92
C LYS A 73 11.33 -25.60 4.68
N ASN A 74 12.21 -26.18 5.51
CA ASN A 74 13.67 -26.10 5.32
C ASN A 74 14.12 -26.74 3.99
N LYS A 75 13.58 -27.90 3.62
CA LYS A 75 13.88 -28.55 2.34
C LYS A 75 13.45 -27.69 1.15
N LEU A 76 12.29 -27.03 1.26
CA LEU A 76 11.75 -26.14 0.25
C LEU A 76 12.63 -24.89 0.09
N VAL A 77 13.02 -24.21 1.18
CA VAL A 77 13.95 -23.07 1.16
C VAL A 77 15.30 -23.47 0.56
N LYS A 78 15.83 -24.64 0.92
CA LYS A 78 17.07 -25.17 0.30
C LYS A 78 16.91 -25.38 -1.20
N ARG A 79 15.80 -26.00 -1.64
CA ARG A 79 15.52 -26.22 -3.07
C ARG A 79 15.36 -24.90 -3.82
N HIS A 80 14.73 -23.90 -3.20
CA HIS A 80 14.59 -22.55 -3.72
C HIS A 80 15.98 -21.91 -3.96
N LEU A 81 16.84 -21.91 -2.94
CA LEU A 81 18.22 -21.37 -3.02
C LEU A 81 19.00 -21.95 -4.21
N TYR A 82 19.05 -23.28 -4.34
CA TYR A 82 19.80 -23.93 -5.42
C TYR A 82 19.16 -23.78 -6.82
N ARG A 83 17.87 -23.41 -6.90
CA ARG A 83 17.24 -23.08 -8.18
C ARG A 83 17.63 -21.67 -8.63
N ILE A 84 17.57 -20.69 -7.72
CA ILE A 84 18.02 -19.33 -8.00
C ILE A 84 19.49 -19.33 -8.40
N ALA A 85 20.32 -20.09 -7.67
CA ALA A 85 21.73 -20.30 -7.99
C ALA A 85 22.01 -20.82 -9.43
N LYS A 86 20.99 -21.41 -10.07
CA LYS A 86 21.04 -21.96 -11.43
C LYS A 86 20.24 -21.14 -12.44
N GLY A 87 19.82 -19.92 -12.09
CA GLY A 87 19.00 -19.06 -12.94
C GLY A 87 17.59 -19.60 -13.21
N ARG A 88 17.08 -20.52 -12.37
CA ARG A 88 15.73 -21.09 -12.52
C ARG A 88 14.70 -20.28 -11.74
N LYS A 89 13.44 -20.34 -12.18
CA LYS A 89 12.31 -19.69 -11.52
C LYS A 89 12.24 -20.02 -10.00
N PRO A 90 11.96 -19.01 -9.16
CA PRO A 90 11.80 -19.18 -7.72
C PRO A 90 10.61 -20.11 -7.40
N LEU A 91 10.65 -20.74 -6.22
CA LEU A 91 9.58 -21.63 -5.74
C LEU A 91 8.70 -21.00 -4.65
N LEU A 92 9.18 -19.90 -4.06
CA LEU A 92 8.54 -19.22 -2.95
C LEU A 92 8.31 -17.79 -3.40
N LYS A 93 7.22 -17.18 -2.93
CA LYS A 93 7.00 -15.75 -3.09
C LYS A 93 8.14 -15.02 -2.39
N THR A 94 8.77 -14.11 -3.12
CA THR A 94 9.85 -13.27 -2.66
C THR A 94 9.45 -11.81 -2.81
N GLU A 95 10.17 -10.95 -2.13
CA GLU A 95 10.03 -9.51 -2.29
C GLU A 95 11.39 -8.92 -2.65
N LYS A 96 11.40 -7.98 -3.59
CA LYS A 96 12.61 -7.25 -3.93
C LYS A 96 13.01 -6.33 -2.79
N THR A 97 14.32 -6.13 -2.66
CA THR A 97 14.88 -5.13 -1.75
C THR A 97 14.38 -3.75 -2.17
N ILE A 98 13.87 -2.98 -1.22
CA ILE A 98 13.39 -1.62 -1.48
C ILE A 98 14.57 -0.75 -1.93
N SER A 99 14.32 0.13 -2.89
CA SER A 99 15.32 1.07 -3.44
C SER A 99 15.98 1.90 -2.33
N HIS A 100 17.18 2.38 -2.58
CA HIS A 100 17.85 3.32 -1.67
C HIS A 100 17.14 4.69 -1.64
N PRO A 101 17.19 5.41 -0.50
CA PRO A 101 16.62 6.75 -0.38
C PRO A 101 17.26 7.71 -1.38
N GLN A 102 16.44 8.62 -1.91
CA GLN A 102 16.91 9.66 -2.82
C GLN A 102 17.57 10.82 -2.05
N ASN A 103 18.32 11.67 -2.77
CA ASN A 103 19.02 12.79 -2.17
C ASN A 103 18.04 13.87 -1.69
N ARG A 104 17.99 14.14 -0.38
CA ARG A 104 17.05 15.09 0.24
C ARG A 104 17.15 16.52 -0.30
N GLN A 105 18.35 16.99 -0.66
CA GLN A 105 18.53 18.33 -1.23
C GLN A 105 17.91 18.42 -2.62
N GLN A 106 18.03 17.36 -3.43
CA GLN A 106 17.40 17.27 -4.74
C GLN A 106 15.87 17.23 -4.61
N LEU A 107 15.33 16.46 -3.66
CA LEU A 107 13.88 16.45 -3.37
C LEU A 107 13.35 17.86 -3.08
N LYS A 108 14.03 18.60 -2.21
CA LYS A 108 13.67 19.99 -1.88
C LYS A 108 13.78 20.91 -3.10
N LEU A 109 14.78 20.71 -3.96
CA LEU A 109 14.93 21.52 -5.17
C LEU A 109 13.81 21.28 -6.18
N GLU A 110 13.39 20.02 -6.37
CA GLU A 110 12.24 19.65 -7.21
C GLU A 110 10.94 20.25 -6.62
N LEU A 111 10.71 20.10 -5.31
CA LEU A 111 9.53 20.67 -4.64
C LEU A 111 9.44 22.20 -4.72
N LYS A 112 10.56 22.93 -4.75
CA LYS A 112 10.55 24.38 -4.94
C LYS A 112 9.96 24.83 -6.28
N ARG A 113 9.96 23.94 -7.29
CA ARG A 113 9.39 24.21 -8.62
C ARG A 113 7.94 23.75 -8.72
N ALA A 114 7.50 22.91 -7.78
CA ALA A 114 6.14 22.41 -7.72
C ALA A 114 5.15 23.49 -7.28
N GLU A 115 3.88 23.25 -7.56
CA GLU A 115 2.81 24.12 -7.10
C GLU A 115 2.68 24.01 -5.58
N HIS A 116 2.86 25.12 -4.86
CA HIS A 116 2.59 25.18 -3.43
C HIS A 116 1.11 25.41 -3.19
N LEU A 117 0.48 24.51 -2.43
CA LEU A 117 -0.94 24.60 -2.07
C LEU A 117 -1.14 25.23 -0.69
N GLY A 118 -0.16 25.10 0.20
CA GLY A 118 -0.25 25.68 1.53
C GLY A 118 0.68 25.05 2.57
N SER A 119 0.48 25.45 3.81
CA SER A 119 1.22 24.98 4.98
C SER A 119 0.27 24.62 6.12
N THR A 120 0.70 23.71 6.98
CA THR A 120 -0.04 23.29 8.18
C THR A 120 0.37 24.13 9.39
N LYS A 121 -0.38 24.03 10.49
CA LYS A 121 -0.09 24.75 11.75
C LYS A 121 1.28 24.42 12.36
N ASP A 122 1.79 23.21 12.13
CA ASP A 122 3.13 22.76 12.51
C ASP A 122 4.13 22.83 11.35
N ASN A 123 3.90 23.76 10.41
CA ASN A 123 4.79 24.15 9.33
C ASN A 123 5.16 23.03 8.33
N LYS A 124 4.32 22.00 8.20
CA LYS A 124 4.43 21.04 7.10
C LYS A 124 3.91 21.70 5.83
N GLN A 125 4.63 21.51 4.73
CA GLN A 125 4.32 22.14 3.46
C GLN A 125 3.53 21.18 2.58
N ILE A 126 2.58 21.71 1.81
CA ILE A 126 1.72 20.94 0.93
C ILE A 126 2.01 21.39 -0.50
N TYR A 127 2.45 20.43 -1.30
CA TYR A 127 2.77 20.65 -2.71
C TYR A 127 1.92 19.77 -3.61
N LEU A 128 1.69 20.23 -4.83
CA LEU A 128 1.09 19.48 -5.90
C LEU A 128 2.12 19.32 -7.01
N VAL A 129 2.38 18.07 -7.38
CA VAL A 129 3.49 17.68 -8.23
C VAL A 129 2.97 16.93 -9.44
N ASP A 130 3.42 17.35 -10.61
CA ASP A 130 3.25 16.64 -11.85
C ASP A 130 4.42 15.66 -12.08
N TYR A 131 4.18 14.62 -12.86
CA TYR A 131 5.23 13.66 -13.18
C TYR A 131 6.32 14.30 -14.04
N GLU A 132 7.58 14.04 -13.67
CA GLU A 132 8.75 14.33 -14.49
C GLU A 132 9.58 13.05 -14.71
N HIS A 133 10.08 12.87 -15.93
CA HIS A 133 10.97 11.76 -16.24
C HIS A 133 12.24 11.84 -15.40
N GLU A 134 12.69 10.71 -14.84
CA GLU A 134 13.87 10.63 -13.97
C GLU A 134 13.83 11.51 -12.70
N SER A 135 12.65 11.97 -12.27
CA SER A 135 12.49 12.74 -11.03
C SER A 135 12.88 11.93 -9.79
N SER A 136 13.80 12.47 -8.98
CA SER A 136 14.13 11.90 -7.68
C SER A 136 12.94 11.95 -6.73
N LEU A 137 12.09 12.97 -6.84
CA LEU A 137 10.87 13.07 -6.06
C LEU A 137 9.92 11.90 -6.36
N MET A 138 9.67 11.60 -7.63
CA MET A 138 8.84 10.45 -8.01
C MET A 138 9.44 9.11 -7.56
N GLN A 139 10.76 8.94 -7.67
CA GLN A 139 11.43 7.74 -7.15
C GLN A 139 11.25 7.59 -5.63
N GLU A 140 11.36 8.70 -4.89
CA GLU A 140 11.21 8.69 -3.44
C GLU A 140 9.77 8.43 -3.00
N ILE A 141 8.78 9.01 -3.69
CA ILE A 141 7.36 8.71 -3.47
C ILE A 141 7.12 7.21 -3.62
N GLY A 142 7.56 6.61 -4.73
CA GLY A 142 7.37 5.17 -4.96
C GLY A 142 8.08 4.30 -3.92
N ARG A 143 9.27 4.70 -3.49
CA ARG A 143 10.02 4.00 -2.44
C ARG A 143 9.29 4.05 -1.09
N LEU A 144 8.85 5.23 -0.67
CA LEU A 144 8.17 5.43 0.62
C LEU A 144 6.77 4.80 0.65
N ARG A 145 6.08 4.83 -0.49
CA ARG A 145 4.81 4.16 -0.71
C ARG A 145 4.93 2.65 -0.48
N GLU A 146 5.91 2.02 -1.13
CA GLU A 146 6.19 0.58 -0.93
C GLU A 146 6.58 0.26 0.53
N ILE A 147 7.38 1.12 1.18
CA ILE A 147 7.72 0.95 2.61
C ILE A 147 6.46 0.98 3.48
N ALA A 148 5.58 1.95 3.26
CA ALA A 148 4.37 2.12 4.06
C ALA A 148 3.42 0.93 3.87
N PHE A 149 3.17 0.53 2.63
CA PHE A 149 2.24 -0.56 2.31
C PHE A 149 2.74 -1.92 2.80
N ARG A 150 4.02 -2.26 2.61
CA ARG A 150 4.57 -3.52 3.15
C ARG A 150 4.43 -3.63 4.66
N LYS A 151 4.59 -2.52 5.40
CA LYS A 151 4.46 -2.54 6.87
C LYS A 151 3.05 -2.88 7.35
N VAL A 152 2.03 -2.59 6.53
CA VAL A 152 0.64 -2.96 6.85
C VAL A 152 0.21 -4.27 6.20
N GLY A 153 1.09 -4.99 5.49
CA GLY A 153 0.77 -6.26 4.84
C GLY A 153 0.23 -6.15 3.42
N GLU A 154 0.37 -4.98 2.83
CA GLU A 154 0.00 -4.66 1.46
C GLU A 154 1.29 -4.52 0.62
N GLY A 155 1.20 -3.82 -0.52
CA GLY A 155 2.35 -3.47 -1.34
C GLY A 155 2.59 -4.45 -2.48
N THR A 156 3.45 -4.02 -3.40
CA THR A 156 3.67 -4.72 -4.67
C THR A 156 4.73 -5.83 -4.56
N GLY A 157 5.60 -5.75 -3.55
CA GLY A 157 6.79 -6.60 -3.44
C GLY A 157 7.93 -6.14 -4.35
N GLU A 158 7.79 -5.03 -5.05
CA GLU A 158 8.79 -4.44 -5.95
C GLU A 158 9.70 -3.45 -5.22
N GLN A 159 10.76 -2.97 -5.88
CA GLN A 159 11.73 -2.06 -5.24
C GLN A 159 11.13 -0.68 -4.89
N LYS A 160 9.99 -0.34 -5.51
CA LYS A 160 9.23 0.90 -5.40
C LYS A 160 7.82 0.65 -5.97
N ASP A 161 6.83 1.34 -5.43
CA ASP A 161 5.45 1.31 -5.92
C ASP A 161 5.20 2.50 -6.86
N LEU A 162 5.53 2.30 -8.15
CA LEU A 162 5.18 3.19 -9.24
C LEU A 162 4.58 2.37 -10.38
N ASP A 163 3.48 2.86 -10.95
CA ASP A 163 2.77 2.27 -12.07
C ASP A 163 2.68 3.26 -13.26
N LYS A 164 2.01 2.85 -14.34
CA LYS A 164 1.83 3.68 -15.54
C LYS A 164 0.96 4.92 -15.30
N TYR A 165 0.08 4.90 -14.30
CA TYR A 165 -0.85 6.00 -13.98
C TYR A 165 -0.09 7.18 -13.38
N ASP A 166 0.98 6.90 -12.61
CA ASP A 166 1.81 7.95 -12.01
C ASP A 166 2.38 8.96 -13.02
N GLN A 167 2.43 8.63 -14.33
CA GLN A 167 2.92 9.50 -15.41
C GLN A 167 2.00 10.68 -15.77
N TYR A 168 0.72 10.59 -15.44
CA TYR A 168 -0.27 11.62 -15.79
C TYR A 168 -1.24 11.95 -14.64
N TYR A 169 -1.13 11.23 -13.54
CA TYR A 169 -1.74 11.61 -12.27
C TYR A 169 -0.87 12.65 -11.59
N ARG A 170 -1.49 13.56 -10.86
CA ARG A 170 -0.80 14.52 -10.00
C ARG A 170 -0.60 13.90 -8.62
N HIS A 171 0.41 14.37 -7.90
CA HIS A 171 0.78 13.86 -6.58
C HIS A 171 0.73 15.00 -5.57
N LEU A 172 -0.20 14.89 -4.63
CA LEU A 172 -0.26 15.74 -3.45
C LEU A 172 0.79 15.27 -2.46
N ILE A 173 1.74 16.12 -2.09
CA ILE A 173 2.86 15.77 -1.22
C ILE A 173 2.80 16.61 0.04
N LEU A 174 2.84 15.93 1.19
CA LEU A 174 3.05 16.56 2.48
C LEU A 174 4.54 16.47 2.84
N TRP A 175 5.19 17.61 3.02
CA TRP A 175 6.63 17.73 3.18
C TRP A 175 7.01 18.31 4.55
N ASP A 176 8.03 17.74 5.16
CA ASP A 176 8.63 18.20 6.40
C ASP A 176 9.89 19.03 6.12
N GLU A 177 9.79 20.34 6.30
CA GLU A 177 10.88 21.27 6.00
C GLU A 177 12.06 21.14 6.96
N GLU A 178 11.82 20.69 8.20
CA GLU A 178 12.85 20.51 9.23
C GLU A 178 13.66 19.24 8.99
N GLU A 179 12.97 18.13 8.69
CA GLU A 179 13.60 16.82 8.49
C GLU A 179 14.09 16.61 7.05
N LEU A 180 13.62 17.46 6.12
CA LEU A 180 13.80 17.33 4.66
C LEU A 180 13.29 15.98 4.14
N GLU A 181 12.07 15.62 4.54
CA GLU A 181 11.46 14.34 4.20
C GLU A 181 9.99 14.47 3.79
N ILE A 182 9.54 13.57 2.91
CA ILE A 182 8.13 13.43 2.56
C ILE A 182 7.42 12.75 3.74
N VAL A 183 6.45 13.42 4.35
CA VAL A 183 5.60 12.89 5.42
C VAL A 183 4.60 11.86 4.89
N GLY A 184 4.04 12.13 3.72
CA GLY A 184 3.05 11.31 3.07
C GLY A 184 2.66 11.90 1.72
N ALA A 185 1.89 11.15 0.95
CA ALA A 185 1.39 11.63 -0.32
C ALA A 185 0.01 11.03 -0.64
N TYR A 186 -0.68 11.68 -1.58
CA TYR A 186 -1.93 11.24 -2.18
C TYR A 186 -1.82 11.37 -3.70
N ARG A 187 -2.34 10.40 -4.45
CA ARG A 187 -2.36 10.44 -5.91
C ARG A 187 -3.74 10.91 -6.41
N ILE A 188 -3.76 11.82 -7.37
CA ILE A 188 -4.97 12.46 -7.93
C ILE A 188 -5.02 12.25 -9.45
N GLY A 189 -6.02 11.53 -9.92
CA GLY A 189 -6.36 11.40 -11.34
C GLY A 189 -7.45 12.38 -11.71
N GLU A 190 -7.15 13.35 -12.56
CA GLU A 190 -8.10 14.41 -12.98
C GLU A 190 -9.03 13.90 -14.08
N VAL A 191 -9.91 12.95 -13.76
CA VAL A 191 -10.74 12.23 -14.75
C VAL A 191 -11.61 13.18 -15.58
N TYR A 192 -12.21 14.18 -14.92
CA TYR A 192 -12.95 15.26 -15.59
C TYR A 192 -12.14 15.94 -16.70
N ARG A 193 -10.82 16.10 -16.51
CA ARG A 193 -9.91 16.74 -17.46
C ARG A 193 -9.50 15.80 -18.59
N TYR A 194 -9.29 14.52 -18.27
CA TYR A 194 -8.94 13.50 -19.27
C TYR A 194 -10.09 13.32 -20.28
N LEU A 195 -11.32 13.24 -19.79
CA LEU A 195 -12.52 13.14 -20.64
C LEU A 195 -12.71 14.37 -21.53
N LYS A 196 -12.65 15.59 -20.96
CA LYS A 196 -12.77 16.85 -21.74
C LYS A 196 -11.71 16.98 -22.83
N ALA A 197 -10.50 16.45 -22.59
CA ALA A 197 -9.42 16.47 -23.56
C ALA A 197 -9.51 15.35 -24.61
N GLY A 198 -10.52 14.47 -24.55
CA GLY A 198 -10.63 13.29 -25.42
C GLY A 198 -9.46 12.32 -25.25
N GLN A 199 -8.81 12.31 -24.09
CA GLN A 199 -7.63 11.49 -23.82
C GLN A 199 -8.05 10.12 -23.28
N ASP A 200 -7.79 9.06 -24.05
CA ASP A 200 -7.90 7.68 -23.56
C ASP A 200 -6.68 7.32 -22.70
N LYS A 201 -6.60 7.93 -21.53
CA LYS A 201 -5.53 7.66 -20.57
C LYS A 201 -5.86 6.48 -19.66
N GLY A 202 -7.14 6.11 -19.52
CA GLY A 202 -7.60 5.12 -18.55
C GLY A 202 -7.33 5.52 -17.10
N ILE A 203 -8.01 4.87 -16.16
CA ILE A 203 -7.89 5.14 -14.72
C ILE A 203 -7.45 3.90 -13.95
N TYR A 204 -6.90 4.06 -12.74
CA TYR A 204 -6.37 2.92 -11.99
C TYR A 204 -7.48 1.97 -11.55
N SER A 205 -8.57 2.50 -10.99
CA SER A 205 -9.71 1.72 -10.51
C SER A 205 -10.37 0.87 -11.58
N SER A 206 -10.29 1.25 -12.86
CA SER A 206 -10.82 0.43 -13.96
C SER A 206 -10.03 -0.87 -14.18
N THR A 207 -8.89 -1.05 -13.50
CA THR A 207 -8.17 -2.33 -13.47
C THR A 207 -8.73 -3.30 -12.41
N LEU A 208 -9.48 -2.79 -11.44
CA LEU A 208 -10.04 -3.54 -10.30
C LEU A 208 -11.56 -3.70 -10.40
N PHE A 209 -12.21 -2.75 -11.07
CA PHE A 209 -13.65 -2.65 -11.17
C PHE A 209 -14.10 -2.45 -12.62
N ASN A 210 -15.21 -3.09 -12.97
CA ASN A 210 -15.96 -2.83 -14.17
C ASN A 210 -17.01 -1.75 -13.89
N TYR A 211 -16.92 -0.62 -14.57
CA TYR A 211 -17.86 0.48 -14.46
C TYR A 211 -19.06 0.30 -15.41
N SER A 212 -20.25 0.66 -14.95
CA SER A 212 -21.44 0.78 -15.79
C SER A 212 -21.38 2.08 -16.61
N CYS A 213 -22.23 2.20 -17.63
CA CYS A 213 -22.40 3.44 -18.38
C CYS A 213 -22.89 4.60 -17.51
N ASP A 214 -23.64 4.30 -16.44
CA ASP A 214 -24.23 5.30 -15.56
C ASP A 214 -23.17 6.01 -14.68
N MET A 215 -21.90 5.56 -14.72
CA MET A 215 -20.79 6.24 -14.07
C MET A 215 -20.32 7.50 -14.82
N GLU A 216 -20.69 7.66 -16.10
CA GLU A 216 -20.20 8.76 -16.95
C GLU A 216 -20.40 10.17 -16.34
N PRO A 217 -21.58 10.54 -15.80
CA PRO A 217 -21.79 11.85 -15.17
C PRO A 217 -20.87 12.10 -13.96
N TYR A 218 -20.51 11.03 -13.24
CA TYR A 218 -19.61 11.10 -12.09
C TYR A 218 -18.16 11.34 -12.54
N PHE A 219 -17.75 10.79 -13.68
CA PHE A 219 -16.43 11.02 -14.26
C PHE A 219 -16.28 12.42 -14.84
N GLU A 220 -17.32 12.99 -15.45
CA GLU A 220 -17.30 14.34 -16.04
C GLU A 220 -16.97 15.45 -15.03
N GLN A 221 -17.22 15.21 -13.74
CA GLN A 221 -16.93 16.11 -12.61
C GLN A 221 -16.12 15.41 -11.51
N GLY A 222 -15.44 14.32 -11.87
CA GLY A 222 -14.81 13.42 -10.92
C GLY A 222 -13.29 13.49 -10.92
N ILE A 223 -12.71 13.32 -9.73
CA ILE A 223 -11.30 12.96 -9.56
C ILE A 223 -11.17 11.56 -8.95
N GLU A 224 -10.20 10.80 -9.45
CA GLU A 224 -9.80 9.55 -8.81
C GLU A 224 -8.74 9.82 -7.74
N LEU A 225 -9.00 9.39 -6.52
CA LEU A 225 -8.06 9.44 -5.40
C LEU A 225 -7.56 8.04 -5.09
N GLY A 226 -6.25 7.89 -4.89
CA GLY A 226 -5.70 6.61 -4.46
C GLY A 226 -4.25 6.68 -4.01
N ARG A 227 -3.70 5.49 -3.72
CA ARG A 227 -2.29 5.29 -3.32
C ARG A 227 -1.83 6.22 -2.20
N SER A 228 -2.76 6.59 -1.31
CA SER A 228 -2.44 7.44 -0.17
C SER A 228 -1.57 6.68 0.82
N PHE A 229 -0.50 7.32 1.27
CA PHE A 229 0.32 6.76 2.34
C PHE A 229 0.83 7.87 3.26
N VAL A 230 1.04 7.50 4.52
CA VAL A 230 1.87 8.26 5.46
C VAL A 230 3.06 7.38 5.76
N GLN A 231 4.28 7.92 5.70
CA GLN A 231 5.44 7.10 6.00
C GLN A 231 5.48 6.71 7.49
N PRO A 232 6.01 5.52 7.84
CA PRO A 232 5.87 4.98 9.20
C PRO A 232 6.42 5.86 10.34
N LYS A 233 7.42 6.69 10.07
CA LYS A 233 7.98 7.65 11.04
C LYS A 233 6.94 8.67 11.55
N TYR A 234 5.86 8.87 10.81
CA TYR A 234 4.83 9.87 11.08
C TYR A 234 3.47 9.25 11.45
N TRP A 235 3.39 7.93 11.65
CA TRP A 235 2.17 7.29 12.12
C TRP A 235 1.79 7.74 13.54
N GLY A 236 0.49 7.82 13.80
CA GLY A 236 -0.05 8.37 15.06
C GLY A 236 -0.01 9.90 15.15
N LYS A 237 0.56 10.60 14.16
CA LYS A 237 0.51 12.07 14.05
C LYS A 237 -0.69 12.51 13.21
N ARG A 238 -0.84 13.83 13.05
CA ARG A 238 -1.90 14.48 12.25
C ARG A 238 -1.69 14.40 10.73
N SER A 239 -0.71 13.63 10.26
CA SER A 239 -0.29 13.60 8.85
C SER A 239 -1.40 13.24 7.87
N LEU A 240 -2.31 12.31 8.23
CA LEU A 240 -3.44 11.99 7.37
C LEU A 240 -4.42 13.17 7.26
N ASP A 241 -4.73 13.83 8.38
CA ASP A 241 -5.57 15.03 8.41
C ASP A 241 -4.95 16.15 7.53
N TYR A 242 -3.63 16.30 7.55
CA TYR A 242 -2.89 17.24 6.69
C TYR A 242 -2.96 16.91 5.20
N LEU A 243 -2.94 15.63 4.82
CA LEU A 243 -3.22 15.26 3.43
C LEU A 243 -4.64 15.67 3.01
N TRP A 244 -5.62 15.58 3.92
CA TRP A 244 -6.98 16.05 3.66
C TRP A 244 -7.10 17.57 3.56
N TYR A 245 -6.31 18.34 4.33
CA TYR A 245 -6.16 19.77 4.09
C TYR A 245 -5.61 20.06 2.69
N GLY A 246 -4.65 19.25 2.21
CA GLY A 246 -4.12 19.38 0.86
C GLY A 246 -5.13 19.04 -0.23
N ILE A 247 -5.96 18.00 -0.04
CA ILE A 247 -7.11 17.71 -0.92
C ILE A 247 -8.06 18.91 -0.94
N GLY A 248 -8.37 19.47 0.22
CA GLY A 248 -9.23 20.64 0.33
C GLY A 248 -8.67 21.87 -0.40
N ALA A 249 -7.38 22.17 -0.23
CA ALA A 249 -6.69 23.24 -0.93
C ALA A 249 -6.70 23.03 -2.46
N TYR A 250 -6.57 21.79 -2.93
CA TYR A 250 -6.75 21.46 -4.35
C TYR A 250 -8.19 21.75 -4.80
N LEU A 251 -9.20 21.23 -4.08
CA LEU A 251 -10.61 21.40 -4.45
C LEU A 251 -11.07 22.86 -4.48
N ILE A 252 -10.54 23.72 -3.60
CA ILE A 252 -10.83 25.17 -3.62
C ILE A 252 -10.39 25.81 -4.95
N LYS A 253 -9.27 25.37 -5.52
CA LYS A 253 -8.77 25.86 -6.82
C LYS A 253 -9.49 25.20 -8.01
N HIS A 254 -10.23 24.12 -7.78
CA HIS A 254 -10.90 23.31 -8.79
C HIS A 254 -12.40 23.14 -8.47
N PRO A 255 -13.19 24.23 -8.49
CA PRO A 255 -14.62 24.20 -8.16
C PRO A 255 -15.47 23.38 -9.15
N GLU A 256 -14.91 23.02 -10.31
CA GLU A 256 -15.53 22.09 -11.28
C GLU A 256 -15.57 20.64 -10.80
N VAL A 257 -14.80 20.28 -9.76
CA VAL A 257 -14.79 18.93 -9.19
C VAL A 257 -15.92 18.80 -8.18
N ARG A 258 -16.83 17.88 -8.46
CA ARG A 258 -17.93 17.51 -7.55
C ARG A 258 -17.74 16.14 -6.93
N TYR A 259 -17.14 15.19 -7.65
CA TYR A 259 -17.03 13.82 -7.17
C TYR A 259 -15.59 13.44 -6.87
N MET A 260 -15.39 12.74 -5.76
CA MET A 260 -14.14 12.03 -5.49
C MET A 260 -14.45 10.54 -5.43
N PHE A 261 -13.66 9.73 -6.11
CA PHE A 261 -13.83 8.29 -6.06
C PHE A 261 -12.49 7.57 -6.07
N GLY A 262 -12.47 6.30 -5.65
CA GLY A 262 -11.28 5.48 -5.76
C GLY A 262 -11.26 4.33 -4.76
N PRO A 263 -10.33 3.38 -4.92
CA PRO A 263 -10.23 2.24 -4.02
C PRO A 263 -9.60 2.64 -2.69
N VAL A 264 -10.26 2.26 -1.59
CA VAL A 264 -9.70 2.27 -0.24
C VAL A 264 -9.45 0.83 0.22
N SER A 265 -8.21 0.55 0.61
CA SER A 265 -7.75 -0.81 0.93
C SER A 265 -7.94 -1.14 2.41
N LEU A 266 -8.38 -2.37 2.66
CA LEU A 266 -8.39 -3.03 3.95
C LEU A 266 -7.33 -4.13 3.91
N SER A 267 -6.27 -3.95 4.70
CA SER A 267 -5.11 -4.85 4.73
C SER A 267 -5.48 -6.34 4.83
N GLY A 268 -4.75 -7.16 4.06
CA GLY A 268 -4.84 -8.61 4.13
C GLY A 268 -4.45 -9.23 5.48
N HIS A 269 -3.79 -8.46 6.37
CA HIS A 269 -3.46 -8.89 7.73
C HIS A 269 -4.65 -8.88 8.69
N PHE A 270 -5.77 -8.26 8.33
CA PHE A 270 -6.97 -8.31 9.16
C PHE A 270 -7.47 -9.76 9.29
N PRO A 271 -7.89 -10.20 10.49
CA PRO A 271 -8.57 -11.47 10.67
C PRO A 271 -9.76 -11.60 9.70
N PRO A 272 -10.03 -12.79 9.15
CA PRO A 272 -11.13 -12.95 8.18
C PRO A 272 -12.48 -12.46 8.70
N LEU A 273 -12.82 -12.76 9.95
CA LEU A 273 -14.03 -12.25 10.59
C LEU A 273 -14.06 -10.72 10.66
N ALA A 274 -12.93 -10.07 10.93
CA ALA A 274 -12.83 -8.60 10.96
C ALA A 274 -13.13 -7.99 9.58
N LYS A 275 -12.62 -8.60 8.51
CA LYS A 275 -12.91 -8.17 7.13
C LYS A 275 -14.38 -8.35 6.79
N ASP A 276 -14.97 -9.48 7.19
CA ASP A 276 -16.39 -9.74 7.00
C ASP A 276 -17.29 -8.74 7.75
N MET A 277 -16.95 -8.42 9.01
CA MET A 277 -17.66 -7.40 9.80
C MET A 277 -17.60 -6.01 9.14
N ILE A 278 -16.41 -5.58 8.72
CA ILE A 278 -16.24 -4.28 8.07
C ILE A 278 -17.00 -4.24 6.74
N VAL A 279 -16.77 -5.21 5.85
CA VAL A 279 -17.44 -5.23 4.54
C VAL A 279 -18.96 -5.34 4.69
N HIS A 280 -19.46 -6.12 5.65
CA HIS A 280 -20.90 -6.19 5.93
C HIS A 280 -21.45 -4.83 6.34
N PHE A 281 -20.83 -4.18 7.33
CA PHE A 281 -21.27 -2.87 7.83
C PHE A 281 -21.34 -1.82 6.71
N TYR A 282 -20.28 -1.68 5.91
CA TYR A 282 -20.25 -0.69 4.84
C TYR A 282 -21.17 -1.03 3.66
N ARG A 283 -21.42 -2.33 3.39
CA ARG A 283 -22.46 -2.74 2.43
C ARG A 283 -23.87 -2.44 2.91
N THR A 284 -24.12 -2.46 4.21
CA THR A 284 -25.46 -2.17 4.78
C THR A 284 -25.76 -0.68 4.75
N TYR A 285 -24.82 0.17 5.21
CA TYR A 285 -25.08 1.59 5.42
C TYR A 285 -24.65 2.52 4.29
N PHE A 286 -23.77 2.06 3.39
CA PHE A 286 -23.25 2.85 2.27
C PHE A 286 -23.38 2.11 0.95
N ALA A 287 -24.41 1.29 0.79
CA ALA A 287 -24.68 0.57 -0.45
C ALA A 287 -24.78 1.53 -1.64
N ASP A 288 -24.39 1.05 -2.82
CA ASP A 288 -24.72 1.72 -4.07
C ASP A 288 -25.94 1.06 -4.74
N PRO A 289 -27.13 1.71 -4.68
CA PRO A 289 -28.34 1.16 -5.28
C PRO A 289 -28.32 1.21 -6.82
N GLU A 290 -27.46 2.05 -7.40
CA GLU A 290 -27.34 2.26 -8.85
C GLU A 290 -26.40 1.23 -9.51
N HIS A 291 -25.64 0.45 -8.71
CA HIS A 291 -24.67 -0.53 -9.19
C HIS A 291 -23.67 0.03 -10.23
N LEU A 292 -23.17 1.24 -9.96
CA LEU A 292 -22.30 2.02 -10.83
C LEU A 292 -20.99 1.30 -11.17
N ALA A 293 -20.53 0.41 -10.29
CA ALA A 293 -19.33 -0.39 -10.50
C ALA A 293 -19.45 -1.78 -9.86
N THR A 294 -18.75 -2.75 -10.41
CA THR A 294 -18.64 -4.12 -9.88
C THR A 294 -17.19 -4.58 -9.88
N SER A 295 -16.73 -5.22 -8.82
CA SER A 295 -15.35 -5.73 -8.78
C SER A 295 -15.19 -6.96 -9.67
N PHE A 296 -14.06 -7.06 -10.38
CA PHE A 296 -13.69 -8.28 -11.11
C PHE A 296 -13.45 -9.47 -10.18
N THR A 297 -13.12 -9.23 -8.91
CA THR A 297 -12.79 -10.23 -7.88
C THR A 297 -13.61 -9.99 -6.61
N ARG A 298 -14.94 -9.95 -6.77
CA ARG A 298 -15.88 -9.57 -5.70
C ARG A 298 -15.64 -10.29 -4.37
N TYR A 299 -15.56 -9.50 -3.31
CA TYR A 299 -15.42 -10.00 -1.95
C TYR A 299 -16.70 -10.70 -1.48
N THR A 300 -16.54 -11.94 -1.01
CA THR A 300 -17.65 -12.75 -0.49
C THR A 300 -17.45 -12.99 1.01
N ILE A 301 -18.45 -12.62 1.80
CA ILE A 301 -18.50 -12.92 3.24
C ILE A 301 -18.58 -14.43 3.43
N GLN A 302 -17.77 -14.97 4.34
CA GLN A 302 -17.71 -16.40 4.57
C GLN A 302 -19.06 -16.92 5.09
N PRO A 303 -19.57 -18.06 4.57
CA PRO A 303 -20.87 -18.59 4.99
C PRO A 303 -20.97 -18.78 6.51
N GLU A 304 -19.90 -19.23 7.14
CA GLU A 304 -19.84 -19.47 8.60
C GLU A 304 -20.03 -18.20 9.43
N HIS A 305 -19.73 -17.02 8.90
CA HIS A 305 -19.84 -15.76 9.63
C HIS A 305 -21.21 -15.09 9.46
N LYS A 306 -22.04 -15.51 8.48
CA LYS A 306 -23.29 -14.78 8.14
C LYS A 306 -24.27 -14.66 9.29
N ASP A 307 -24.50 -15.75 10.03
CA ASP A 307 -25.46 -15.73 11.14
C ASP A 307 -24.91 -14.94 12.34
N LEU A 308 -23.60 -14.98 12.55
CA LEU A 308 -22.93 -14.17 13.56
C LEU A 308 -23.07 -12.68 13.26
N LEU A 309 -22.86 -12.26 12.01
CA LEU A 309 -23.02 -10.86 11.59
C LEU A 309 -24.43 -10.34 11.82
N LYS A 310 -25.46 -11.13 11.49
CA LYS A 310 -26.86 -10.78 11.77
C LYS A 310 -27.16 -10.61 13.26
N SER A 311 -26.41 -11.28 14.14
CA SER A 311 -26.55 -11.12 15.59
C SER A 311 -25.86 -9.87 16.12
N TYR A 312 -24.86 -9.35 15.42
CA TYR A 312 -24.09 -8.16 15.81
C TYR A 312 -24.65 -6.86 15.25
N PHE A 313 -25.34 -6.92 14.12
CA PHE A 313 -25.78 -5.77 13.35
C PHE A 313 -27.26 -5.89 13.02
N SER A 314 -28.05 -4.93 13.50
CA SER A 314 -29.48 -4.83 13.21
C SER A 314 -29.75 -4.38 11.78
N GLY A 315 -28.88 -3.53 11.22
CA GLY A 315 -29.10 -2.81 9.98
C GLY A 315 -30.05 -1.62 10.12
N GLU A 316 -30.58 -1.33 11.31
CA GLU A 316 -31.61 -0.31 11.53
C GLU A 316 -31.02 1.02 12.03
N SER A 317 -29.98 0.97 12.87
CA SER A 317 -29.36 2.15 13.48
C SER A 317 -27.85 2.19 13.25
N TYR A 318 -27.41 3.14 12.42
CA TYR A 318 -25.99 3.34 12.13
C TYR A 318 -25.16 3.53 13.41
N GLU A 319 -25.65 4.33 14.37
CA GLU A 319 -24.90 4.64 15.58
C GLU A 319 -24.70 3.43 16.48
N GLU A 320 -25.74 2.60 16.63
CA GLU A 320 -25.71 1.38 17.45
C GLU A 320 -24.84 0.31 16.79
N ASP A 321 -25.07 0.05 15.50
CA ASP A 321 -24.29 -0.93 14.75
C ASP A 321 -22.82 -0.51 14.62
N PHE A 322 -22.51 0.79 14.52
CA PHE A 322 -21.12 1.26 14.50
C PHE A 322 -20.45 1.13 15.88
N ARG A 323 -21.21 1.30 16.97
CA ARG A 323 -20.72 1.02 18.33
C ARG A 323 -20.41 -0.46 18.49
N SER A 324 -21.33 -1.33 18.05
CA SER A 324 -21.16 -2.78 18.00
C SER A 324 -19.93 -3.17 17.16
N LEU A 325 -19.77 -2.60 15.97
CA LEU A 325 -18.63 -2.87 15.08
C LEU A 325 -17.30 -2.61 15.78
N LYS A 326 -17.16 -1.45 16.44
CA LYS A 326 -15.93 -1.09 17.17
C LYS A 326 -15.67 -2.04 18.33
N GLU A 327 -16.71 -2.40 19.08
CA GLU A 327 -16.60 -3.35 20.19
C GLU A 327 -16.14 -4.74 19.71
N GLN A 328 -16.81 -5.30 18.70
CA GLN A 328 -16.49 -6.62 18.17
C GLN A 328 -15.11 -6.68 17.52
N LEU A 329 -14.71 -5.62 16.79
CA LEU A 329 -13.35 -5.52 16.27
C LEU A 329 -12.32 -5.44 17.40
N GLY A 330 -12.60 -4.65 18.45
CA GLY A 330 -11.74 -4.53 19.63
C GLY A 330 -11.50 -5.87 20.33
N ASN A 331 -12.55 -6.70 20.45
CA ASN A 331 -12.49 -8.03 21.06
C ASN A 331 -11.52 -8.99 20.36
N ILE A 332 -11.25 -8.77 19.07
CA ILE A 332 -10.31 -9.59 18.27
C ILE A 332 -9.01 -8.85 17.93
N GLY A 333 -8.73 -7.73 18.61
CA GLY A 333 -7.52 -6.94 18.42
C GLY A 333 -7.46 -6.18 17.08
N ALA A 334 -8.61 -5.93 16.46
CA ALA A 334 -8.75 -5.14 15.24
C ALA A 334 -9.42 -3.79 15.54
N ALA A 335 -9.38 -2.88 14.56
CA ALA A 335 -10.06 -1.58 14.64
C ALA A 335 -10.60 -1.19 13.26
N VAL A 336 -11.61 -0.31 13.22
CA VAL A 336 -12.10 0.25 11.96
C VAL A 336 -10.97 1.06 11.32
N PRO A 337 -10.61 0.80 10.04
CA PRO A 337 -9.55 1.55 9.38
C PRO A 337 -9.85 3.05 9.31
N THR A 338 -8.84 3.87 9.53
CA THR A 338 -9.00 5.34 9.61
C THR A 338 -9.61 5.93 8.34
N LEU A 339 -9.19 5.48 7.15
CA LEU A 339 -9.72 6.01 5.88
C LEU A 339 -11.19 5.66 5.68
N PHE A 340 -11.59 4.42 5.99
CA PHE A 340 -12.98 3.99 5.95
C PHE A 340 -13.86 4.90 6.81
N LYS A 341 -13.45 5.13 8.06
CA LYS A 341 -14.13 6.05 8.99
C LYS A 341 -14.14 7.49 8.47
N GLN A 342 -13.00 7.96 7.93
CA GLN A 342 -12.85 9.32 7.44
C GLN A 342 -13.81 9.60 6.28
N TYR A 343 -13.96 8.66 5.34
CA TYR A 343 -14.92 8.79 4.25
C TYR A 343 -16.36 8.75 4.78
N SER A 344 -16.75 7.74 5.56
CA SER A 344 -18.13 7.62 6.06
C SER A 344 -18.62 8.81 6.88
N GLU A 345 -17.73 9.51 7.57
CA GLU A 345 -18.07 10.66 8.41
C GLU A 345 -17.95 12.02 7.68
N LEU A 346 -17.60 12.02 6.38
CA LEU A 346 -17.33 13.25 5.62
C LEU A 346 -18.60 13.97 5.19
N CYS A 347 -19.61 13.22 4.75
CA CYS A 347 -20.82 13.76 4.13
C CYS A 347 -22.07 13.47 4.96
N GLU A 348 -23.11 14.28 4.74
CA GLU A 348 -24.48 13.96 5.13
C GLU A 348 -24.97 12.68 4.42
N ASP A 349 -26.13 12.18 4.82
CA ASP A 349 -26.72 10.94 4.31
C ASP A 349 -26.75 10.87 2.78
N ASN A 350 -26.40 9.70 2.24
CA ASN A 350 -26.26 9.43 0.80
C ASN A 350 -25.20 10.29 0.08
N GLY A 351 -24.25 10.90 0.81
CA GLY A 351 -23.09 11.60 0.23
C GLY A 351 -21.85 10.74 0.07
N VAL A 352 -21.84 9.54 0.64
CA VAL A 352 -20.79 8.53 0.43
C VAL A 352 -21.44 7.20 0.08
N ARG A 353 -20.86 6.51 -0.89
CA ARG A 353 -21.26 5.16 -1.31
C ARG A 353 -20.03 4.29 -1.47
N PHE A 354 -20.14 3.02 -1.11
CA PHE A 354 -19.18 1.98 -1.44
C PHE A 354 -19.76 1.14 -2.57
N LEU A 355 -19.28 1.37 -3.79
CA LEU A 355 -19.85 0.83 -5.02
C LEU A 355 -19.75 -0.71 -5.06
N ASP A 356 -18.56 -1.24 -4.75
CA ASP A 356 -18.37 -2.67 -4.49
C ASP A 356 -17.07 -2.91 -3.70
N PHE A 357 -16.89 -4.15 -3.26
CA PHE A 357 -15.70 -4.64 -2.59
C PHE A 357 -15.06 -5.79 -3.38
N GLY A 358 -13.75 -5.73 -3.59
CA GLY A 358 -12.96 -6.71 -4.33
C GLY A 358 -11.74 -7.19 -3.56
N VAL A 359 -11.15 -8.31 -3.98
CA VAL A 359 -9.86 -8.79 -3.45
C VAL A 359 -8.74 -8.50 -4.46
N ASP A 360 -7.73 -7.75 -4.05
CA ASP A 360 -6.53 -7.53 -4.86
C ASP A 360 -5.39 -8.48 -4.44
N ALA A 361 -5.23 -9.57 -5.20
CA ALA A 361 -4.16 -10.54 -4.96
C ALA A 361 -2.75 -10.00 -5.29
N SER A 362 -2.66 -8.98 -6.15
CA SER A 362 -1.39 -8.35 -6.53
C SER A 362 -0.87 -7.39 -5.46
N PHE A 363 -1.76 -6.92 -4.58
CA PHE A 363 -1.47 -5.96 -3.52
C PHE A 363 -1.66 -6.54 -2.11
N GLY A 364 -1.17 -7.77 -1.90
CA GLY A 364 -1.16 -8.40 -0.58
C GLY A 364 -2.47 -9.08 -0.16
N TYR A 365 -3.37 -9.39 -1.10
CA TYR A 365 -4.71 -9.93 -0.81
C TYR A 365 -5.52 -9.01 0.11
N CYS A 366 -5.33 -7.70 -0.04
CA CYS A 366 -6.18 -6.71 0.59
C CYS A 366 -7.59 -6.75 -0.02
N VAL A 367 -8.54 -6.20 0.73
CA VAL A 367 -9.90 -5.98 0.24
C VAL A 367 -10.01 -4.51 -0.14
N ASP A 368 -10.26 -4.23 -1.41
CA ASP A 368 -10.47 -2.86 -1.89
C ASP A 368 -11.96 -2.55 -1.92
N GLY A 369 -12.38 -1.51 -1.20
CA GLY A 369 -13.70 -0.91 -1.35
C GLY A 369 -13.62 0.29 -2.29
N LEU A 370 -14.40 0.29 -3.37
CA LEU A 370 -14.48 1.45 -4.24
C LEU A 370 -15.43 2.48 -3.64
N VAL A 371 -14.88 3.57 -3.11
CA VAL A 371 -15.69 4.65 -2.51
C VAL A 371 -16.00 5.71 -3.56
N LEU A 372 -17.21 6.28 -3.49
CA LEU A 372 -17.67 7.45 -4.22
C LEU A 372 -18.19 8.48 -3.21
N VAL A 373 -17.76 9.72 -3.36
CA VAL A 373 -18.07 10.85 -2.49
C VAL A 373 -18.66 11.98 -3.33
N ASP A 374 -19.83 12.48 -2.92
CA ASP A 374 -20.44 13.69 -3.47
C ASP A 374 -20.04 14.90 -2.62
N LEU A 375 -19.23 15.79 -3.19
CA LEU A 375 -18.73 16.97 -2.51
C LEU A 375 -19.84 17.97 -2.17
N ASP A 376 -20.99 17.93 -2.83
CA ASP A 376 -22.14 18.79 -2.50
C ASP A 376 -22.79 18.41 -1.17
N LYS A 377 -22.57 17.17 -0.71
CA LYS A 377 -23.11 16.66 0.55
C LYS A 377 -22.12 16.67 1.71
N VAL A 378 -20.94 17.27 1.55
CA VAL A 378 -19.96 17.38 2.64
C VAL A 378 -20.59 18.17 3.79
N LYS A 379 -20.50 17.63 5.03
CA LYS A 379 -21.05 18.27 6.23
C LYS A 379 -20.44 19.66 6.43
N ASP A 380 -21.21 20.63 6.91
CA ASP A 380 -20.73 22.00 7.14
C ASP A 380 -19.49 22.09 8.02
N SER A 381 -19.41 21.24 9.06
CA SER A 381 -18.23 21.17 9.94
C SER A 381 -16.97 20.72 9.19
N LYS A 382 -17.11 19.81 8.23
CA LYS A 382 -16.02 19.31 7.39
C LYS A 382 -15.68 20.30 6.28
N ARG A 383 -16.68 20.96 5.68
CA ARG A 383 -16.47 22.07 4.74
C ARG A 383 -15.65 23.20 5.39
N LYS A 384 -16.03 23.65 6.58
CA LYS A 384 -15.27 24.66 7.34
C LYS A 384 -13.86 24.22 7.72
N ARG A 385 -13.63 22.91 7.82
CA ARG A 385 -12.30 22.39 8.16
C ARG A 385 -11.40 22.29 6.94
N TYR A 386 -11.90 21.81 5.80
CA TYR A 386 -11.07 21.47 4.65
C TYR A 386 -11.29 22.35 3.42
N LEU A 387 -12.50 22.90 3.23
CA LEU A 387 -12.95 23.58 2.00
C LEU A 387 -13.21 25.09 2.17
N THR A 388 -13.00 25.65 3.35
CA THR A 388 -12.95 27.10 3.54
C THR A 388 -11.49 27.50 3.64
N GLY A 389 -11.05 28.44 2.81
CA GLY A 389 -9.65 28.90 2.72
C GLY A 389 -9.07 29.59 3.96
N ASN A 390 -9.60 29.34 5.16
CA ASN A 390 -9.10 29.87 6.43
C ASN A 390 -8.32 28.76 7.17
N ASP A 391 -7.05 29.06 7.48
CA ASP A 391 -6.00 28.24 8.13
C ASP A 391 -4.97 27.55 7.20
N VAL A 392 -4.76 28.06 5.99
CA VAL A 392 -3.40 28.12 5.40
C VAL A 392 -2.90 29.54 5.68
N ALA A 393 -2.44 29.78 6.91
CA ALA A 393 -2.09 31.12 7.36
C ALA A 393 -0.82 31.63 6.62
N HIS A 394 -1.04 32.47 5.62
CA HIS A 394 -0.23 33.67 5.46
C HIS A 394 -0.62 34.64 6.59
N GLU A 395 0.05 34.56 7.74
CA GLU A 395 0.20 35.74 8.60
C GLU A 395 1.63 36.25 8.43
N SER A 396 1.77 37.11 7.43
CA SER A 396 2.90 38.02 7.29
C SER A 396 2.76 39.16 8.28
N LEU A 397 3.64 39.20 9.29
CA LEU A 397 4.57 40.31 9.57
C LEU A 397 5.52 39.94 10.72
#